data_AF-A0A4U1UIQ4-F1
#
_entry.id   AF-A0A4U1UIQ4-F1
#
_cell.length_a   1.000
_cell.length_b   1.000
_cell.length_c   1.000
_cell.angle_alpha   90.00
_cell.angle_beta   90.00
_cell.angle_gamma   90.00
#
_symmetry.space_group_name_H-M   'P 1'
#
loop_
_entity.id
_entity.type
_entity.pdbx_description
1 polymer ?
#
loop_
_entity_poly.entity_id
_entity_poly.type
_entity_poly.pdbx_seq_one_letter_code
_entity_poly.pdbx_strand_id
1 'polypeptide(L)'
;MIHLFKTNHLILNSAHGRFDYKEDGEIRLNDRRYILKSVDKIWAQFFVKLQFECGYSVLLWRDSCCENEYRHFLANLQRAC
;
A
#
# COMPACT_ATOMS: atom_id res chain seq x y z
N MET A 1 -7.91 -14.40 29.02
CA MET A 1 -7.22 -13.09 29.05
C MET A 1 -6.45 -12.96 27.75
N ILE A 2 -7.01 -12.25 26.76
CA ILE A 2 -6.39 -12.12 25.44
C ILE A 2 -5.43 -10.94 25.52
N HIS A 3 -4.12 -11.23 25.47
CA HIS A 3 -3.10 -10.20 25.30
C HIS A 3 -3.25 -9.62 23.89
N LEU A 4 -4.00 -8.52 23.77
CA LEU A 4 -3.96 -7.68 22.57
C LEU A 4 -2.57 -7.05 22.52
N PHE A 5 -1.72 -7.64 21.67
CA PHE A 5 -0.47 -7.02 21.25
C PHE A 5 -0.79 -5.60 20.78
N LYS A 6 -0.23 -4.63 21.50
CA LYS A 6 -0.33 -3.21 21.20
C LYS A 6 0.54 -2.95 19.98
N THR A 7 0.08 -3.37 18.81
CA THR A 7 0.78 -3.07 17.57
C THR A 7 0.56 -1.59 17.32
N ASN A 8 1.63 -0.80 17.47
CA ASN A 8 1.71 0.61 17.08
C ASN A 8 1.63 0.73 15.55
N HIS A 9 0.60 0.17 14.94
CA HIS A 9 0.20 0.53 13.60
C HIS A 9 -0.44 1.90 13.75
N LEU A 10 0.35 2.95 13.53
CA LEU A 10 -0.15 4.18 12.96
C LEU A 10 -0.83 3.79 11.64
N ILE A 11 -2.10 3.37 11.73
CA ILE A 11 -3.00 3.30 10.60
C ILE A 11 -3.26 4.76 10.27
N LEU A 12 -2.44 5.32 9.39
CA LEU A 12 -2.81 6.52 8.66
C LEU A 12 -4.06 6.12 7.87
N ASN A 13 -5.22 6.48 8.42
CA ASN A 13 -6.56 6.03 8.04
C ASN A 13 -7.01 6.39 6.62
N SER A 14 -6.09 6.88 5.80
CA SER A 14 -6.29 7.12 4.39
C SER A 14 -4.94 7.61 3.88
N ALA A 15 -4.46 7.06 2.77
CA ALA A 15 -3.58 7.83 1.91
C ALA A 15 -4.42 8.96 1.28
N HIS A 16 -4.85 9.94 2.08
CA HIS A 16 -5.25 11.23 1.53
C HIS A 16 -3.96 11.90 1.08
N GLY A 17 -3.71 11.87 -0.22
CA GLY A 17 -2.41 12.30 -0.72
C GLY A 17 -2.08 11.86 -2.14
N ARG A 18 -0.94 12.36 -2.62
CA ARG A 18 -0.37 11.92 -3.90
C ARG A 18 0.38 10.61 -3.70
N PHE A 19 -0.04 9.59 -4.45
CA PHE A 19 0.58 8.28 -4.50
C PHE A 19 1.34 8.16 -5.83
N ASP A 20 2.67 8.16 -5.78
CA ASP A 20 3.50 7.87 -6.95
C ASP A 20 4.21 6.53 -6.72
N TYR A 21 4.13 5.61 -7.69
CA TYR A 21 4.83 4.33 -7.66
C TYR A 21 5.83 4.27 -8.82
N LYS A 22 7.06 3.82 -8.53
CA LYS A 22 8.09 3.55 -9.53
C LYS A 22 8.28 2.04 -9.70
N GLU A 23 8.69 1.64 -10.90
CA GLU A 23 8.89 0.23 -11.28
C GLU A 23 9.99 -0.49 -10.47
N ASP A 24 10.83 0.24 -9.74
CA ASP A 24 11.86 -0.28 -8.84
C ASP A 24 11.31 -0.73 -7.47
N GLY A 25 9.99 -0.66 -7.25
CA GLY A 25 9.37 -1.00 -5.97
C GLY A 25 9.39 0.15 -4.95
N GLU A 26 9.91 1.32 -5.33
CA GLU A 26 9.82 2.53 -4.53
C GLU A 26 8.42 3.14 -4.62
N ILE A 27 7.82 3.39 -3.46
CA ILE A 27 6.53 4.08 -3.34
C ILE A 27 6.76 5.43 -2.68
N ARG A 28 6.22 6.49 -3.28
CA ARG A 28 6.21 7.83 -2.69
C ARG A 28 4.78 8.18 -2.27
N LEU A 29 4.64 8.53 -0.99
CA LEU A 29 3.40 8.99 -0.39
C LEU A 29 3.64 10.38 0.17
N ASN A 30 2.95 11.40 -0.34
CA ASN A 30 3.10 12.79 0.13
C ASN A 30 4.58 13.21 0.22
N ASP A 31 5.30 13.00 -0.88
CA ASP A 31 6.74 13.30 -1.07
C ASP A 31 7.72 12.46 -0.23
N ARG A 32 7.23 11.59 0.66
CA ARG A 32 8.06 10.66 1.43
C ARG A 32 8.24 9.35 0.71
N ARG A 33 9.47 8.85 0.70
CA ARG A 33 9.86 7.58 0.08
C ARG A 33 9.66 6.41 1.04
N TYR A 34 9.09 5.34 0.53
CA TYR A 34 8.88 4.08 1.23
C TYR A 34 9.34 2.91 0.36
N ILE A 35 9.96 1.91 1.00
CA ILE A 35 10.36 0.65 0.34
C ILE A 35 9.29 -0.38 0.64
N LEU A 36 8.69 -0.93 -0.40
CA LEU A 36 7.65 -1.93 -0.29
C LEU A 36 8.24 -3.26 0.17
N LYS A 37 7.66 -3.83 1.23
CA LYS A 37 8.02 -5.15 1.77
C LYS A 37 7.09 -6.24 1.29
N SER A 38 5.78 -5.97 1.30
CA SER A 38 4.77 -6.94 0.86
C SER A 38 3.46 -6.26 0.47
N VAL A 39 2.65 -6.97 -0.31
CA VAL A 39 1.29 -6.54 -0.68
C VAL A 39 0.30 -7.65 -0.39
N ASP A 40 -0.75 -7.31 0.34
CA ASP A 40 -1.93 -8.17 0.50
C ASP A 40 -2.98 -7.80 -0.56
N LYS A 41 -3.34 -8.80 -1.37
CA LYS A 41 -4.27 -8.68 -2.50
C LYS A 41 -5.58 -9.43 -2.26
N ILE A 42 -5.84 -10.00 -1.07
CA ILE A 42 -7.06 -10.77 -0.77
C ILE A 42 -8.32 -9.95 -1.08
N TRP A 43 -8.27 -8.64 -0.83
CA TRP A 43 -9.38 -7.72 -1.04
C TRP A 43 -9.20 -6.80 -2.25
N ALA A 44 -8.36 -7.16 -3.23
CA ALA A 44 -7.98 -6.29 -4.36
C ALA A 44 -9.16 -5.75 -5.20
N GLN A 45 -10.34 -6.37 -5.12
CA GLN A 45 -11.58 -5.82 -5.70
C GLN A 45 -12.03 -4.49 -5.05
N PHE A 46 -11.64 -4.24 -3.81
CA PHE A 46 -11.96 -3.03 -3.04
C PHE A 46 -10.71 -2.21 -2.73
N PHE A 47 -9.65 -2.86 -2.24
CA PHE A 47 -8.40 -2.21 -1.85
C PHE A 47 -7.23 -3.20 -1.84
N VAL A 48 -6.01 -2.68 -1.83
CA VAL A 48 -4.81 -3.44 -1.48
C VAL A 48 -4.13 -2.86 -0.26
N LYS A 49 -3.55 -3.74 0.56
CA LYS A 49 -2.75 -3.33 1.71
C LYS A 49 -1.28 -3.42 1.35
N LEU A 50 -0.61 -2.28 1.36
CA LEU A 50 0.82 -2.14 1.14
C LEU A 50 1.51 -2.13 2.51
N GLN A 51 2.49 -3.01 2.69
CA GLN A 51 3.33 -3.04 3.88
C GLN A 51 4.75 -2.63 3.50
N PHE A 52 5.33 -1.71 4.27
CA PHE A 52 6.65 -1.17 4.02
C PHE A 52 7.68 -1.75 4.99
N GLU A 53 8.95 -1.73 4.62
CA GLU A 53 10.04 -2.26 5.45
C GLU A 53 10.14 -1.56 6.82
N CYS A 54 9.83 -0.26 6.85
CA CYS A 54 9.79 0.54 8.06
C CYS A 54 8.63 0.22 9.02
N GLY A 55 7.83 -0.81 8.73
CA GLY A 55 6.70 -1.27 9.57
C GLY A 55 5.39 -0.51 9.35
N TYR A 56 5.40 0.52 8.51
CA TYR A 56 4.19 1.24 8.12
C TYR A 56 3.33 0.41 7.15
N SER A 57 2.03 0.64 7.19
CA SER A 57 1.08 0.03 6.27
C SER A 57 0.09 1.06 5.74
N VAL A 58 -0.28 0.92 4.47
CA VAL A 58 -1.23 1.80 3.80
C VAL A 58 -2.26 0.97 3.07
N LEU A 59 -3.51 1.43 3.11
CA LEU A 59 -4.60 0.90 2.29
C LEU A 59 -4.76 1.81 1.07
N LEU A 60 -4.60 1.24 -0.12
CA LEU A 60 -4.92 1.89 -1.38
C LEU A 60 -6.29 1.40 -1.84
N TRP A 61 -7.29 2.28 -1.78
CA TRP A 61 -8.65 1.99 -2.22
C TRP A 61 -8.73 2.08 -3.75
N ARG A 62 -9.39 1.10 -4.38
CA ARG A 62 -9.63 1.08 -5.83
C ARG A 62 -10.30 2.37 -6.30
N ASP A 63 -11.30 2.82 -5.56
CA ASP A 63 -12.12 3.99 -5.94
C ASP A 63 -11.38 5.33 -5.76
N SER A 64 -10.18 5.32 -5.17
CA SER A 64 -9.29 6.48 -5.12
C SER A 64 -8.39 6.62 -6.35
N CYS A 65 -8.44 5.66 -7.28
CA CYS A 65 -7.60 5.63 -8.48
C CYS A 65 -8.44 5.58 -9.75
N CYS A 66 -7.85 5.99 -10.89
CA CYS A 66 -8.41 5.62 -12.19
C CYS A 66 -8.29 4.11 -12.39
N GLU A 67 -9.29 3.48 -13.00
CA GLU A 67 -9.34 2.02 -13.16
C GLU A 67 -8.10 1.47 -13.90
N ASN A 68 -7.64 2.17 -14.93
CA ASN A 68 -6.45 1.77 -15.69
C ASN A 68 -5.18 1.86 -14.83
N GLU A 69 -5.01 2.95 -14.08
CA GLU A 69 -3.86 3.13 -13.19
C GLU A 69 -3.82 2.06 -12.10
N TYR A 70 -4.98 1.72 -11.53
CA TYR A 70 -5.08 0.67 -10.53
C TYR A 70 -4.70 -0.71 -11.11
N ARG A 71 -5.18 -1.05 -12.32
CA ARG A 71 -4.78 -2.29 -13.00
C ARG A 71 -3.28 -2.33 -13.29
N HIS A 72 -2.72 -1.24 -13.81
CA HIS A 72 -1.28 -1.14 -14.07
C HIS A 72 -0.46 -1.30 -12.79
N PHE A 73 -0.89 -0.66 -11.70
CA PHE A 73 -0.27 -0.82 -10.40
C PHE A 73 -0.28 -2.28 -9.93
N LEU A 74 -1.43 -2.95 -9.96
CA LEU A 74 -1.55 -4.36 -9.56
C LEU A 74 -0.68 -5.30 -10.40
N ALA A 75 -0.57 -5.04 -11.71
CA ALA A 75 0.28 -5.81 -12.63
C ALA A 75 1.77 -5.61 -12.33
N ASN A 76 2.21 -4.38 -12.05
CA ASN A 76 3.60 -4.10 -11.71
C ASN A 76 4.00 -4.69 -10.35
N LEU A 77 3.07 -4.72 -9.40
CA LEU A 77 3.25 -5.44 -8.13
C LEU A 77 3.36 -6.97 -8.27
N GLN A 78 3.06 -7.57 -9.44
CA GLN A 78 3.33 -8.99 -9.68
C GLN A 78 4.77 -9.24 -10.13
N ARG A 79 5.44 -8.23 -10.68
CA ARG A 79 6.78 -8.37 -11.27
C ARG A 79 7.92 -8.17 -10.26
N ALA A 80 7.63 -7.58 -9.10
CA ALA A 80 8.59 -7.33 -8.03
C ALA A 80 8.71 -8.50 -7.02
N CYS A 81 8.06 -9.65 -7.29
CA CYS A 81 8.17 -10.87 -6.50
C CYS A 81 9.05 -11.91 -7.21
#